data_AF-A0A7K2KXA5-F1
#
_entry.id   AF-A0A7K2KXA5-F1
#
_cell.length_a   1.000
_cell.length_b   1.000
_cell.length_c   1.000
_cell.angle_alpha   90.00
_cell.angle_beta   90.00
_cell.angle_gamma   90.00
#
_symmetry.space_group_name_H-M   'P 1'
#
loop_
_entity.id
_entity.type
_entity.pdbx_description
1 polymer ?
#
loop_
_entity_poly.entity_id
_entity_poly.type
_entity_poly.pdbx_seq_one_letter_code
_entity_poly.pdbx_strand_id
1 'polypeptide(L)'
;MSAVIAAVAAVVGGLLTAFATRSVERLRLRASLLEKAQERRLAGIESFMLATSLWMDWLTYIQETDWTDKQEELNVRVRARDEAYRRLLLLASDELYRWLKDTYLPAEHLVRQTYVRQLRSGTEIDVEALAARRKFNTLLRDDLVDRVRPEIHRLREPQA
;
A
#
# COMPACT_ATOMS: atom_id res chain seq x y z
N MET A 1 44.09 38.54 -30.49
CA MET A 1 44.22 37.17 -29.93
C MET A 1 43.33 36.95 -28.70
N SER A 2 43.21 37.92 -27.77
CA SER A 2 42.34 37.79 -26.57
C SER A 2 40.84 37.64 -26.83
N ALA A 3 40.30 38.23 -27.92
CA ALA A 3 38.87 38.13 -28.24
C ALA A 3 38.42 36.69 -28.59
N VAL A 4 39.31 35.89 -29.20
CA VAL A 4 39.03 34.50 -29.57
C VAL A 4 39.04 33.59 -28.32
N ILE A 5 39.97 33.83 -27.39
CA ILE A 5 40.06 33.08 -26.13
C ILE A 5 38.85 33.37 -25.23
N ALA A 6 38.39 34.64 -25.19
CA ALA A 6 37.18 35.02 -24.46
C ALA A 6 35.90 34.39 -25.05
N ALA A 7 35.79 34.33 -26.37
CA ALA A 7 34.66 33.68 -27.04
C ALA A 7 34.61 32.17 -26.79
N VAL A 8 35.76 31.48 -26.83
CA VAL A 8 35.85 30.04 -26.54
C VAL A 8 35.54 29.74 -25.07
N ALA A 9 36.03 30.55 -24.13
CA ALA A 9 35.72 30.40 -22.71
C ALA A 9 34.23 30.64 -22.41
N ALA A 10 33.58 31.59 -23.07
CA ALA A 10 32.15 31.86 -22.93
C ALA A 10 31.28 30.73 -23.51
N VAL A 11 31.68 30.14 -24.65
CA VAL A 11 30.97 28.99 -25.25
C VAL A 11 31.11 27.73 -24.40
N VAL A 12 32.32 27.46 -23.89
CA VAL A 12 32.57 26.31 -23.00
C VAL A 12 31.87 26.49 -21.64
N GLY A 13 31.91 27.70 -21.07
CA GLY A 13 31.19 28.05 -19.84
C GLY A 13 29.66 27.94 -20.01
N GLY A 14 29.13 28.41 -21.15
CA GLY A 14 27.72 28.30 -21.49
C GLY A 14 27.26 26.86 -21.69
N LEU A 15 28.08 26.02 -22.34
CA LEU A 15 27.81 24.59 -22.52
C LEU A 15 27.85 23.80 -21.20
N LEU A 16 28.84 24.07 -20.34
CA LEU A 16 28.93 23.42 -19.02
C LEU A 16 27.78 23.84 -18.10
N THR A 17 27.40 25.12 -18.13
CA THR A 17 26.26 25.61 -17.35
C THR A 17 24.95 25.01 -17.87
N ALA A 18 24.74 24.95 -19.18
CA ALA A 18 23.57 24.30 -19.77
C ALA A 18 23.49 22.79 -19.46
N PHE A 19 24.63 22.09 -19.45
CA PHE A 19 24.70 20.67 -19.10
C PHE A 19 24.41 20.45 -17.61
N ALA A 20 24.96 21.29 -16.73
CA ALA A 20 24.66 21.29 -15.31
C ALA A 20 23.17 21.54 -15.05
N THR A 21 22.57 22.56 -15.67
CA THR A 21 21.14 22.87 -15.55
C THR A 21 20.27 21.71 -16.05
N ARG A 22 20.59 21.12 -17.20
CA ARG A 22 19.88 19.95 -17.75
C ARG A 22 20.00 18.72 -16.85
N SER A 23 21.16 18.52 -16.21
CA SER A 23 21.38 17.43 -15.27
C SER A 23 20.58 17.63 -13.97
N VAL A 24 20.52 18.87 -13.45
CA VAL A 24 19.75 19.25 -12.27
C VAL A 24 18.24 19.16 -12.54
N GLU A 25 17.77 19.60 -13.70
CA GLU A 25 16.37 19.44 -14.12
C GLU A 25 15.99 17.96 -14.22
N ARG A 26 16.86 17.13 -14.78
CA ARG A 26 16.63 15.68 -14.84
C ARG A 26 16.58 15.05 -13.45
N LEU A 27 17.42 15.50 -12.52
CA LEU A 27 17.40 15.06 -11.12
C LEU A 27 16.12 15.52 -10.41
N ARG A 28 15.70 16.78 -10.59
CA ARG A 28 14.43 17.31 -10.05
C ARG A 28 13.21 16.58 -10.60
N LEU A 29 13.19 16.28 -11.90
CA LEU A 29 12.14 15.49 -12.53
C LEU A 29 12.11 14.07 -11.96
N ARG A 30 13.28 13.43 -11.78
CA ARG A 30 13.36 12.10 -11.15
C ARG A 30 12.89 12.14 -9.70
N ALA A 31 13.29 13.14 -8.93
CA ALA A 31 12.85 13.32 -7.55
C ALA A 31 11.33 13.51 -7.46
N SER A 32 10.73 14.37 -8.29
CA SER A 32 9.27 14.59 -8.27
C SER A 32 8.48 13.37 -8.74
N LEU A 33 9.04 12.56 -9.66
CA LEU A 33 8.45 11.29 -10.05
C LEU A 33 8.51 10.25 -8.91
N LEU A 34 9.61 10.22 -8.16
CA LEU A 34 9.75 9.36 -6.99
C LEU A 34 8.80 9.75 -5.86
N GLU A 35 8.70 11.05 -5.54
CA GLU A 35 7.75 11.57 -4.55
C GLU A 35 6.31 11.19 -4.92
N LYS A 36 5.89 11.44 -6.17
CA LYS A 36 4.54 11.06 -6.63
C LYS A 36 4.29 9.56 -6.60
N ALA A 37 5.29 8.74 -6.94
CA ALA A 37 5.16 7.29 -6.86
C ALA A 37 4.99 6.82 -5.40
N GLN A 38 5.71 7.45 -4.48
CA GLN A 38 5.62 7.19 -3.04
C GLN A 38 4.28 7.64 -2.44
N GLU A 39 3.78 8.83 -2.79
CA GLU A 39 2.46 9.30 -2.37
C GLU A 39 1.35 8.34 -2.82
N ARG A 40 1.41 7.88 -4.08
CA ARG A 40 0.46 6.90 -4.61
C ARG A 40 0.53 5.58 -3.86
N ARG A 41 1.72 5.12 -3.51
CA ARG A 41 1.90 3.91 -2.72
C ARG A 41 1.31 4.07 -1.33
N LEU A 42 1.59 5.18 -0.63
CA LEU A 42 1.03 5.47 0.68
C LEU A 42 -0.51 5.48 0.64
N ALA A 43 -1.09 6.22 -0.29
CA ALA A 43 -2.54 6.26 -0.49
C ALA A 43 -3.11 4.86 -0.82
N GLY A 44 -2.36 4.03 -1.55
CA GLY A 44 -2.71 2.64 -1.81
C GLY A 44 -2.72 1.78 -0.55
N ILE A 45 -1.73 1.94 0.32
CA ILE A 45 -1.65 1.24 1.61
C ILE A 45 -2.81 1.65 2.51
N GLU A 46 -3.05 2.96 2.66
CA GLU A 46 -4.15 3.49 3.48
C GLU A 46 -5.51 3.01 2.98
N SER A 47 -5.75 3.08 1.67
CA SER A 47 -6.99 2.61 1.05
C SER A 47 -7.21 1.11 1.29
N PHE A 48 -6.14 0.31 1.20
CA PHE A 48 -6.19 -1.11 1.46
C PHE A 48 -6.45 -1.43 2.93
N MET A 49 -5.79 -0.73 3.85
CA MET A 49 -6.02 -0.88 5.29
C MET A 49 -7.46 -0.53 5.66
N LEU A 50 -7.98 0.58 5.13
CA LEU A 50 -9.35 1.01 5.37
C LEU A 50 -10.35 -0.01 4.83
N ALA A 51 -10.21 -0.43 3.57
CA ALA A 51 -11.12 -1.39 2.96
C ALA A 51 -11.12 -2.75 3.68
N THR A 52 -9.95 -3.21 4.12
CA THR A 52 -9.83 -4.47 4.87
C THR A 52 -10.42 -4.36 6.28
N SER A 53 -10.21 -3.22 6.96
CA SER A 53 -10.80 -2.97 8.29
C SER A 53 -12.32 -2.92 8.21
N LEU A 54 -12.88 -2.18 7.24
CA LEU A 54 -14.33 -2.12 7.02
C LEU A 54 -14.93 -3.49 6.71
N TRP A 55 -14.23 -4.34 5.98
CA TRP A 55 -14.66 -5.72 5.76
C TRP A 55 -14.72 -6.50 7.08
N MET A 56 -13.69 -6.41 7.92
CA MET A 56 -13.66 -7.09 9.23
C MET A 56 -14.72 -6.57 10.21
N ASP A 57 -14.94 -5.26 10.24
CA ASP A 57 -15.98 -4.63 11.05
C ASP A 57 -17.37 -5.13 10.61
N TRP A 58 -17.59 -5.27 9.30
CA TRP A 58 -18.84 -5.81 8.77
C TRP A 58 -19.05 -7.27 9.16
N LEU A 59 -18.00 -8.10 9.12
CA LEU A 59 -18.10 -9.48 9.59
C LEU A 59 -18.38 -9.57 11.09
N THR A 60 -17.90 -8.60 11.88
CA THR A 60 -18.21 -8.52 13.32
C THR A 60 -19.65 -8.08 13.53
N TYR A 61 -20.12 -7.10 12.78
CA TYR A 61 -21.52 -6.68 12.78
C TYR A 61 -22.48 -7.83 12.39
N ILE A 62 -22.12 -8.64 11.39
CA ILE A 62 -22.87 -9.84 11.01
C ILE A 62 -22.90 -10.85 12.17
N GLN A 63 -21.78 -11.06 12.87
CA GLN A 63 -21.76 -11.94 14.04
C GLN A 63 -22.76 -11.48 15.12
N GLU A 64 -22.89 -10.17 15.34
CA GLU A 64 -23.75 -9.59 16.36
C GLU A 64 -25.24 -9.53 15.95
N THR A 65 -25.53 -9.43 14.65
CA THR A 65 -26.88 -9.14 14.12
C THR A 65 -27.47 -10.18 13.19
N ASP A 66 -26.77 -11.31 13.00
CA ASP A 66 -27.11 -12.41 12.09
C ASP A 66 -26.90 -12.09 10.57
N TRP A 67 -26.86 -13.15 9.75
CA TRP A 67 -26.53 -13.11 8.31
C TRP A 67 -27.63 -12.52 7.42
N THR A 68 -28.86 -12.53 7.91
CA THR A 68 -30.06 -12.17 7.15
C THR A 68 -29.93 -10.77 6.49
N ASP A 69 -30.09 -10.72 5.16
CA ASP A 69 -29.99 -9.51 4.32
C ASP A 69 -28.63 -8.78 4.31
N LYS A 70 -27.53 -9.42 4.73
CA LYS A 70 -26.19 -8.79 4.77
C LYS A 70 -25.30 -9.07 3.55
N GLN A 71 -25.74 -9.96 2.66
CA GLN A 71 -24.93 -10.47 1.54
C GLN A 71 -24.51 -9.38 0.54
N GLU A 72 -25.40 -8.45 0.23
CA GLU A 72 -25.13 -7.41 -0.77
C GLU A 72 -24.02 -6.46 -0.31
N GLU A 73 -24.15 -5.90 0.89
CA GLU A 73 -23.15 -5.03 1.50
C GLU A 73 -21.82 -5.76 1.73
N LEU A 74 -21.87 -7.05 2.13
CA LEU A 74 -20.66 -7.87 2.22
C LEU A 74 -19.93 -7.97 0.87
N ASN A 75 -20.68 -8.20 -0.22
CA ASN A 75 -20.10 -8.27 -1.56
C ASN A 75 -19.47 -6.94 -1.99
N VAL A 76 -20.08 -5.80 -1.65
CA VAL A 76 -19.52 -4.46 -1.90
C VAL A 76 -18.18 -4.31 -1.19
N ARG A 77 -18.11 -4.66 0.09
CA ARG A 77 -16.88 -4.56 0.90
C ARG A 77 -15.78 -5.49 0.42
N VAL A 78 -16.11 -6.73 0.05
CA VAL A 78 -15.15 -7.67 -0.54
C VAL A 78 -14.59 -7.11 -1.85
N ARG A 79 -15.43 -6.56 -2.73
CA ARG A 79 -14.97 -5.93 -3.98
C ARG A 79 -14.05 -4.75 -3.73
N ALA A 80 -14.41 -3.85 -2.80
CA ALA A 80 -13.60 -2.69 -2.46
C ALA A 80 -12.21 -3.09 -1.93
N ARG A 81 -12.18 -4.09 -1.05
CA ARG A 81 -10.92 -4.67 -0.53
C ARG A 81 -10.10 -5.31 -1.65
N ASP A 82 -10.70 -6.13 -2.51
CA ASP A 82 -9.99 -6.81 -3.60
C ASP A 82 -9.45 -5.83 -4.64
N GLU A 83 -10.16 -4.73 -4.89
CA GLU A 83 -9.68 -3.65 -5.73
C GLU A 83 -8.50 -2.90 -5.08
N ALA A 84 -8.60 -2.56 -3.79
CA ALA A 84 -7.52 -1.91 -3.06
C ALA A 84 -6.27 -2.81 -2.99
N TYR A 85 -6.44 -4.11 -2.75
CA TYR A 85 -5.37 -5.10 -2.77
C TYR A 85 -4.67 -5.16 -4.13
N ARG A 86 -5.44 -5.26 -5.23
CA ARG A 86 -4.87 -5.29 -6.59
C ARG A 86 -4.11 -4.01 -6.92
N ARG A 87 -4.64 -2.85 -6.56
CA ARG A 87 -3.96 -1.56 -6.75
C ARG A 87 -2.67 -1.49 -5.93
N LEU A 88 -2.71 -1.96 -4.67
CA LEU A 88 -1.55 -1.98 -3.80
C LEU A 88 -0.46 -2.91 -4.34
N LEU A 89 -0.80 -4.10 -4.86
CA LEU A 89 0.19 -5.00 -5.46
C LEU A 89 0.99 -4.37 -6.61
N LEU A 90 0.39 -3.44 -7.36
CA LEU A 90 1.07 -2.72 -8.45
C LEU A 90 2.01 -1.62 -7.96
N LEU A 91 1.82 -1.15 -6.72
CA LEU A 91 2.56 -0.02 -6.13
C LEU A 91 3.49 -0.47 -4.99
N ALA A 92 3.38 -1.72 -4.55
CA ALA A 92 4.12 -2.27 -3.44
C ALA A 92 5.62 -2.32 -3.73
N SER A 93 6.43 -2.10 -2.70
CA SER A 93 7.84 -2.48 -2.70
C SER A 93 7.96 -4.01 -2.79
N ASP A 94 9.11 -4.55 -3.22
CA ASP A 94 9.31 -6.00 -3.28
C ASP A 94 9.09 -6.71 -1.93
N GLU A 95 9.42 -6.02 -0.84
CA GLU A 95 9.21 -6.53 0.52
C GLU A 95 7.72 -6.56 0.87
N LEU A 96 7.01 -5.45 0.66
CA LEU A 96 5.58 -5.38 0.90
C LEU A 96 4.82 -6.36 0.00
N TYR A 97 5.22 -6.52 -1.25
CA TYR A 97 4.66 -7.47 -2.18
C TYR A 97 4.79 -8.92 -1.68
N ARG A 98 6.00 -9.30 -1.22
CA ARG A 98 6.24 -10.62 -0.62
C ARG A 98 5.38 -10.82 0.61
N TRP A 99 5.33 -9.84 1.51
CA TRP A 99 4.47 -9.92 2.70
C TRP A 99 2.98 -10.06 2.34
N LEU A 100 2.50 -9.32 1.33
CA LEU A 100 1.12 -9.39 0.84
C LEU A 100 0.76 -10.77 0.29
N LYS A 101 1.72 -11.47 -0.30
CA LYS A 101 1.51 -12.82 -0.87
C LYS A 101 1.71 -13.95 0.12
N ASP A 102 2.76 -13.86 0.94
CA ASP A 102 3.21 -15.00 1.74
C ASP A 102 2.61 -14.97 3.15
N THR A 103 2.16 -13.80 3.61
CA THR A 103 1.62 -13.61 4.96
C THR A 103 0.16 -13.18 4.94
N TYR A 104 -0.17 -12.08 4.25
CA TYR A 104 -1.53 -11.55 4.23
C TYR A 104 -2.51 -12.50 3.53
N LEU A 105 -2.22 -12.91 2.30
CA LEU A 105 -3.14 -13.70 1.48
C LEU A 105 -3.52 -15.05 2.14
N PRO A 106 -2.58 -15.83 2.72
CA PRO A 106 -2.92 -17.05 3.44
C PRO A 106 -3.78 -16.78 4.68
N ALA A 107 -3.53 -15.69 5.40
CA ALA A 107 -4.30 -15.32 6.58
C ALA A 107 -5.74 -14.88 6.21
N GLU A 108 -5.90 -14.10 5.14
CA GLU A 108 -7.21 -13.72 4.59
C GLU A 108 -7.99 -14.94 4.12
N HIS A 109 -7.31 -15.87 3.44
CA HIS A 109 -7.89 -17.12 3.00
C HIS A 109 -8.40 -17.96 4.18
N LEU A 110 -7.62 -18.05 5.26
CA LEU A 110 -8.00 -18.77 6.47
C LEU A 110 -9.27 -18.17 7.10
N VAL A 111 -9.35 -16.85 7.24
CA VAL A 111 -10.55 -16.16 7.76
C VAL A 111 -11.77 -16.47 6.90
N ARG A 112 -11.62 -16.53 5.58
CA ARG A 112 -12.72 -16.87 4.66
C ARG A 112 -13.18 -18.32 4.81
N GLN A 113 -12.24 -19.25 4.92
CA GLN A 113 -12.55 -20.67 5.03
C GLN A 113 -13.14 -21.05 6.39
N THR A 114 -12.78 -20.35 7.45
CA THR A 114 -13.28 -20.65 8.81
C THR A 114 -14.40 -19.71 9.19
N TYR A 115 -14.06 -18.47 9.54
CA TYR A 115 -14.94 -17.48 10.14
C TYR A 115 -16.09 -17.03 9.21
N VAL A 116 -15.78 -16.61 7.98
CA VAL A 116 -16.83 -16.17 7.04
C VAL A 116 -17.75 -17.32 6.65
N ARG A 117 -17.20 -18.52 6.47
CA ARG A 117 -18.00 -19.72 6.17
C ARG A 117 -18.99 -20.02 7.29
N GLN A 118 -18.57 -19.96 8.56
CA GLN A 118 -19.43 -20.22 9.72
C GLN A 118 -20.50 -19.14 9.91
N LEU A 119 -20.13 -17.86 9.72
CA LEU A 119 -21.10 -16.76 9.71
C LEU A 119 -22.20 -17.01 8.67
N ARG A 120 -21.82 -17.47 7.48
CA ARG A 120 -22.77 -17.74 6.39
C ARG A 120 -23.67 -18.95 6.67
N SER A 121 -23.16 -19.98 7.35
CA SER A 121 -23.96 -21.16 7.68
C SER A 121 -24.88 -20.97 8.89
N GLY A 122 -24.79 -19.84 9.60
CA GLY A 122 -25.55 -19.60 10.83
C GLY A 122 -25.16 -20.55 11.97
N THR A 123 -24.00 -21.21 11.85
CA THR A 123 -23.47 -22.10 12.89
C THR A 123 -22.75 -21.27 13.95
N GLU A 124 -22.76 -21.75 15.20
CA GLU A 124 -21.96 -21.13 16.25
C GLU A 124 -20.48 -21.05 15.84
N ILE A 125 -19.87 -19.89 16.09
CA ILE A 125 -18.50 -19.62 15.69
C ILE A 125 -17.56 -20.30 16.67
N ASP A 126 -16.76 -21.24 16.16
CA ASP A 126 -15.83 -21.98 16.99
C ASP A 126 -14.58 -21.17 17.37
N VAL A 127 -13.80 -21.74 18.29
CA VAL A 127 -12.58 -21.12 18.83
C VAL A 127 -11.52 -20.93 17.73
N GLU A 128 -11.47 -21.81 16.73
CA GLU A 128 -10.51 -21.76 15.64
C GLU A 128 -10.80 -20.59 14.69
N ALA A 129 -12.06 -20.39 14.33
CA ALA A 129 -12.53 -19.27 13.53
C ALA A 129 -12.28 -17.93 14.25
N LEU A 130 -12.55 -17.85 15.55
CA LEU A 130 -12.24 -16.67 16.35
C LEU A 130 -10.72 -16.44 16.49
N ALA A 131 -9.91 -17.49 16.57
CA ALA A 131 -8.46 -17.39 16.59
C ALA A 131 -7.92 -16.88 15.24
N ALA A 132 -8.42 -17.40 14.12
CA ALA A 132 -8.07 -16.93 12.77
C ALA A 132 -8.41 -15.44 12.61
N ARG A 133 -9.60 -15.01 13.04
CA ARG A 133 -10.02 -13.60 13.05
C ARG A 133 -9.07 -12.72 13.86
N ARG A 134 -8.75 -13.13 15.09
CA ARG A 134 -7.85 -12.38 15.98
C ARG A 134 -6.46 -12.25 15.36
N LYS A 135 -5.90 -13.36 14.88
CA LYS A 135 -4.60 -13.38 14.21
C LYS A 135 -4.56 -12.45 13.00
N PHE A 136 -5.62 -12.45 12.19
CA PHE A 136 -5.73 -11.57 11.04
C PHE A 136 -5.83 -10.08 11.44
N ASN A 137 -6.61 -9.75 12.47
CA ASN A 137 -6.66 -8.38 12.99
C ASN A 137 -5.33 -7.89 13.55
N THR A 138 -4.60 -8.73 14.27
CA THR A 138 -3.23 -8.43 14.74
C THR A 138 -2.29 -8.19 13.57
N LEU A 139 -2.34 -9.04 12.55
CA LEU A 139 -1.51 -8.90 11.34
C LEU A 139 -1.78 -7.58 10.59
N LEU A 140 -3.02 -7.11 10.57
CA LEU A 140 -3.37 -5.83 9.92
C LEU A 140 -3.01 -4.59 10.73
N ARG A 141 -3.02 -4.70 12.08
CA ARG A 141 -2.78 -3.56 12.97
C ARG A 141 -1.33 -3.41 13.35
N ASP A 142 -0.67 -4.50 13.72
CA ASP A 142 0.66 -4.45 14.30
C ASP A 142 1.68 -4.68 13.17
N ASP A 143 1.61 -5.84 12.49
CA ASP A 143 2.61 -6.22 11.50
C ASP A 143 2.63 -5.30 10.27
N LEU A 144 1.45 -4.97 9.73
CA LEU A 144 1.36 -4.10 8.56
C LEU A 144 1.81 -2.68 8.89
N VAL A 145 1.38 -2.11 10.02
CA VAL A 145 1.79 -0.76 10.44
C VAL A 145 3.29 -0.71 10.69
N ASP A 146 3.86 -1.70 11.36
CA ASP A 146 5.30 -1.72 11.64
C ASP A 146 6.14 -1.86 10.36
N ARG A 147 5.65 -2.58 9.35
CA ARG A 147 6.32 -2.68 8.03
C ARG A 147 6.16 -1.43 7.18
N VAL A 148 5.00 -0.79 7.27
CA VAL A 148 4.70 0.44 6.54
C VAL A 148 5.35 1.66 7.22
N ARG A 149 5.60 1.63 8.53
CA ARG A 149 6.20 2.75 9.28
C ARG A 149 7.56 3.19 8.72
N PRO A 150 8.50 2.29 8.38
CA PRO A 150 9.70 2.65 7.61
C PRO A 150 9.36 3.25 6.25
N GLU A 151 8.33 2.76 5.55
CA GLU A 151 7.90 3.33 4.27
C GLU A 151 7.27 4.72 4.41
N ILE A 152 6.72 5.08 5.58
CA ILE A 152 6.19 6.41 5.92
C ILE A 152 7.32 7.35 6.39
N HIS A 153 8.25 6.88 7.22
CA HIS A 153 9.37 7.68 7.72
C HIS A 153 10.48 7.89 6.68
N ARG A 154 10.75 6.91 5.81
CA ARG A 154 11.66 7.07 4.66
C ARG A 154 11.15 8.08 3.60
N LEU A 155 9.99 8.72 3.83
CA LEU A 155 9.46 9.84 3.04
C LEU A 155 9.80 11.21 3.62
N ARG A 156 10.27 11.28 4.87
CA ARG A 156 10.67 12.57 5.49
C ARG A 156 12.13 12.92 5.28
N GLU A 157 12.95 11.94 4.95
CA GLU A 157 14.36 12.13 4.62
C GLU A 157 14.63 11.51 3.26
N PRO A 158 14.61 12.30 2.17
CA PRO A 158 15.23 11.87 0.94
C PRO A 158 16.72 11.74 1.26
N GLN A 159 17.25 10.52 1.32
CA GLN A 159 18.68 10.34 1.55
C GLN A 159 19.46 11.18 0.52
N ALA A 160 20.42 11.92 1.07
CA ALA A 160 21.30 12.91 0.45
C ALA A 160 22.02 12.44 -0.81
#